data_AF-A0AAE0AFR1-F1
#
_entry.id   AF-A0AAE0AFR1-F1
#
_cell.length_a   1.000
_cell.length_b   1.000
_cell.length_c   1.000
_cell.angle_alpha   90.00
_cell.angle_beta   90.00
_cell.angle_gamma   90.00
#
_symmetry.space_group_name_H-M   'P 1'
#
loop_
_entity.id
_entity.type
_entity.pdbx_description
1 polymer ?
#
loop_
_entity_poly.entity_id
_entity_poly.type
_entity_poly.pdbx_seq_one_letter_code
_entity_poly.pdbx_strand_id
1 'polypeptide(L)'
;MSDNHINKLVVTKDNRSAGLRNLQYISLSNVSIRDGSVLLRSLGSLPYLKRLDLSFNNFSGNVMSTPELHNFTNLEELTIRGASVHTSFLQSIAAFTSLERLIMEDCQLNGIIGTKDLSNLKNLKYLIMGGTNLNISVLQSIGRLTSLDSLSLSNCNLEGTFPNQGRILTYMSGVDLSCNKLTGEIPHQIGNLTRIHTLNLSYNNLTGSIPWTFSNLEQIESLDLSNNNLNGKIPSQIIKLYHLAVFSVAYNNLSGNTPERINQFGTFEESSYQGNPLLCGLPLPKSCGSPPLALKASTDNDEDINFIDMKIFYISFTASYIVVVLAIAIVLYVNPYWRRTWFYLVETWMTSCYYFIIDHLPKGFYH
;
A
#
# COMPACT_ATOMS: atom_id res chain seq x y z
N MET A 1 3.05 -21.07 29.41
CA MET A 1 1.98 -20.70 30.38
C MET A 1 1.01 -19.77 29.67
N SER A 2 0.13 -20.31 28.82
CA SER A 2 -1.11 -19.65 28.44
C SER A 2 -2.10 -19.78 29.61
N ASP A 3 -3.03 -18.82 29.77
CA ASP A 3 -4.07 -18.79 30.81
C ASP A 3 -3.70 -18.24 32.21
N ASN A 4 -2.72 -17.34 32.30
CA ASN A 4 -2.66 -16.44 33.47
C ASN A 4 -3.66 -15.30 33.26
N HIS A 5 -4.78 -15.30 33.98
CA HIS A 5 -5.75 -14.20 33.91
C HIS A 5 -5.40 -13.09 34.91
N ILE A 6 -4.90 -11.95 34.42
CA ILE A 6 -4.65 -10.78 35.28
C ILE A 6 -5.85 -9.82 35.22
N ASN A 7 -6.60 -9.75 36.32
CA ASN A 7 -7.67 -8.75 36.51
C ASN A 7 -7.16 -7.45 37.15
N LYS A 8 -6.07 -7.51 37.94
CA LYS A 8 -5.52 -6.35 38.65
C LYS A 8 -4.07 -6.59 39.01
N LEU A 9 -3.20 -5.62 38.71
CA LEU A 9 -1.92 -5.49 39.39
C LEU A 9 -2.15 -4.71 40.68
N VAL A 10 -1.89 -5.29 41.85
CA VAL A 10 -1.99 -4.56 43.12
C VAL A 10 -0.65 -3.89 43.38
N VAL A 11 -0.58 -2.58 43.12
CA VAL A 11 0.54 -1.74 43.56
C VAL A 11 0.08 -1.02 44.82
N THR A 12 0.62 -1.41 45.99
CA THR A 12 0.30 -0.75 47.26
C THR A 12 0.90 0.64 47.27
N LYS A 13 0.09 1.69 47.53
CA LYS A 13 0.54 3.07 47.68
C LYS A 13 1.35 3.32 48.97
N ASP A 14 1.52 2.31 49.82
CA ASP A 14 2.23 2.46 51.08
C ASP A 14 3.71 2.79 50.83
N ASN A 15 4.12 3.93 51.39
CA ASN A 15 5.51 4.43 51.35
C ASN A 15 6.53 3.52 52.06
N ARG A 16 6.12 2.34 52.52
CA ARG A 16 6.94 1.37 53.26
C ARG A 16 7.14 0.03 52.55
N SER A 17 6.46 -0.24 51.42
CA SER A 17 6.75 -1.42 50.60
C SER A 17 7.61 -1.03 49.40
N ALA A 18 8.75 -1.72 49.26
CA ALA A 18 9.78 -1.53 48.24
C ALA A 18 9.35 -1.91 46.80
N GLY A 19 8.04 -1.86 46.49
CA GLY A 19 7.48 -2.43 45.26
C GLY A 19 7.70 -1.56 44.03
N LEU A 20 8.44 -2.11 43.05
CA LEU A 20 8.51 -1.74 41.62
C LEU A 20 8.64 -0.25 41.26
N ARG A 21 9.15 0.61 42.16
CA ARG A 21 9.26 2.06 41.90
C ARG A 21 10.17 2.40 40.73
N ASN A 22 11.22 1.62 40.49
CA ASN A 22 12.16 1.86 39.39
C ASN A 22 11.82 1.07 38.12
N LEU A 23 10.62 0.49 38.05
CA LEU A 23 10.23 -0.34 36.92
C LEU A 23 9.99 0.52 35.68
N GLN A 24 10.83 0.33 34.67
CA GLN A 24 10.78 1.11 33.43
C GLN A 24 10.15 0.36 32.27
N TYR A 25 10.11 -0.97 32.33
CA TYR A 25 9.57 -1.83 31.29
C TYR A 25 8.67 -2.89 31.90
N ILE A 26 7.50 -3.07 31.28
CA ILE A 26 6.57 -4.15 31.59
C ILE A 26 6.12 -4.76 30.27
N SER A 27 6.22 -6.10 30.17
CA SER A 27 5.48 -6.86 29.17
C SER A 27 4.42 -7.70 29.88
N LEU A 28 3.18 -7.54 29.43
CA LEU A 28 2.05 -8.37 29.82
C LEU A 28 1.55 -9.13 28.60
N SER A 29 2.48 -9.65 27.81
CA SER A 29 2.12 -10.32 26.57
C SER A 29 1.51 -11.71 26.81
N ASN A 30 0.40 -12.02 26.14
CA ASN A 30 -0.30 -13.31 26.22
C ASN A 30 -0.83 -13.64 27.63
N VAL A 31 -1.45 -12.66 28.30
CA VAL A 31 -1.90 -12.75 29.71
C VAL A 31 -3.41 -12.54 29.88
N SER A 32 -4.20 -12.75 28.82
CA SER A 32 -5.68 -12.80 28.86
C SER A 32 -6.32 -11.73 29.77
N ILE A 33 -6.20 -10.45 29.36
CA ILE A 33 -6.71 -9.30 30.10
C ILE A 33 -8.23 -9.21 29.95
N ARG A 34 -9.00 -9.45 31.03
CA ARG A 34 -10.47 -9.34 31.00
C ARG A 34 -10.98 -7.91 31.10
N ASP A 35 -10.36 -7.09 31.95
CA ASP A 35 -10.68 -5.67 32.13
C ASP A 35 -9.40 -4.85 32.07
N GLY A 36 -9.08 -4.35 30.87
CA GLY A 36 -7.89 -3.53 30.64
C GLY A 36 -7.93 -2.20 31.38
N SER A 37 -9.11 -1.68 31.76
CA SER A 37 -9.21 -0.38 32.44
C SER A 37 -8.59 -0.43 33.85
N VAL A 38 -8.86 -1.50 34.59
CA VAL A 38 -8.30 -1.71 35.94
C VAL A 38 -6.79 -1.92 35.87
N LEU A 39 -6.34 -2.71 34.89
CA LEU A 39 -4.91 -2.96 34.67
C LEU A 39 -4.16 -1.67 34.31
N LEU A 40 -4.68 -0.89 33.35
CA LEU A 40 -4.08 0.36 32.92
C LEU A 40 -4.06 1.40 34.03
N ARG A 41 -5.09 1.45 34.90
CA ARG A 41 -5.07 2.32 36.09
C ARG A 41 -3.92 1.97 37.03
N SER A 42 -3.70 0.68 37.28
CA SER A 42 -2.59 0.22 38.12
C SER A 42 -1.23 0.52 37.48
N LEU A 43 -1.10 0.30 36.18
CA LEU A 43 0.14 0.56 35.45
C LEU A 43 0.47 2.04 35.33
N GLY A 44 -0.53 2.90 35.09
CA GLY A 44 -0.37 4.36 35.04
C GLY A 44 0.03 4.96 36.38
N SER A 45 -0.07 4.22 37.49
CA SER A 45 0.44 4.65 38.79
C SER A 45 1.96 4.46 38.97
N LEU A 46 2.63 3.80 38.02
CA LEU A 46 4.07 3.56 38.06
C LEU A 46 4.84 4.77 37.50
N PRO A 47 5.54 5.54 38.36
CA PRO A 47 6.03 6.85 37.96
C PRO A 47 7.21 6.81 36.97
N TYR A 48 7.89 5.67 36.81
CA TYR A 48 9.05 5.54 35.92
C TYR A 48 8.81 4.59 34.73
N LEU A 49 7.57 4.13 34.54
CA LEU A 49 7.25 3.21 33.44
C LEU A 49 7.38 3.96 32.10
N LYS A 50 8.37 3.56 31.31
CA LYS A 50 8.68 4.14 29.99
C LYS A 50 8.17 3.27 28.86
N ARG A 51 8.15 1.95 29.03
CA ARG A 51 7.86 1.00 27.96
C ARG A 51 6.82 -0.02 28.41
N LEU A 52 5.78 -0.19 27.61
CA LEU A 52 4.69 -1.11 27.90
C LEU A 52 4.38 -1.98 26.68
N ASP A 53 4.41 -3.29 26.87
CA ASP A 53 4.05 -4.27 25.85
C ASP A 53 2.77 -5.01 26.29
N LEU A 54 1.74 -4.91 25.44
CA LEU A 54 0.41 -5.46 25.63
C LEU A 54 0.06 -6.50 24.56
N SER A 55 1.05 -7.04 23.85
CA SER A 55 0.86 -7.94 22.72
C SER A 55 0.12 -9.24 23.07
N PHE A 56 -0.60 -9.81 22.12
CA PHE A 56 -1.32 -11.08 22.21
C PHE A 56 -2.35 -11.10 23.35
N ASN A 57 -2.97 -9.96 23.63
CA ASN A 57 -4.10 -9.86 24.55
C ASN A 57 -5.39 -9.55 23.80
N ASN A 58 -6.52 -9.80 24.47
CA ASN A 58 -7.83 -9.50 23.92
C ASN A 58 -8.39 -8.20 24.52
N PHE A 59 -8.44 -7.13 23.74
CA PHE A 59 -9.06 -5.85 24.08
C PHE A 59 -10.39 -5.63 23.33
N SER A 60 -11.10 -6.70 22.98
CA SER A 60 -12.37 -6.64 22.22
C SER A 60 -13.56 -6.09 23.03
N GLY A 61 -13.44 -5.98 24.35
CA GLY A 61 -14.40 -5.25 25.19
C GLY A 61 -14.31 -3.74 24.95
N ASN A 62 -15.26 -2.96 25.48
CA ASN A 62 -15.21 -1.50 25.45
C ASN A 62 -14.13 -1.00 26.43
N VAL A 63 -12.88 -1.34 26.16
CA VAL A 63 -11.71 -0.93 26.90
C VAL A 63 -11.30 0.40 26.27
N MET A 64 -11.22 1.42 27.12
CA MET A 64 -10.72 2.77 26.81
C MET A 64 -11.71 3.70 26.13
N SER A 65 -12.52 4.32 26.97
CA SER A 65 -12.81 5.76 26.91
C SER A 65 -12.89 6.24 28.36
N THR A 66 -11.81 5.99 29.11
CA THR A 66 -11.80 6.18 30.56
C THR A 66 -10.67 7.16 30.94
N PRO A 67 -10.90 8.11 31.87
CA PRO A 67 -9.94 9.17 32.23
C PRO A 67 -8.56 8.69 32.72
N GLU A 68 -8.41 7.40 33.03
CA GLU A 68 -7.24 6.79 33.65
C GLU A 68 -6.01 6.75 32.76
N LEU A 69 -6.17 6.87 31.44
CA LEU A 69 -5.04 6.88 30.51
C LEU A 69 -4.18 8.13 30.62
N HIS A 70 -4.74 9.22 31.13
CA HIS A 70 -3.98 10.43 31.45
C HIS A 70 -2.95 10.22 32.56
N ASN A 71 -2.99 9.09 33.29
CA ASN A 71 -1.99 8.78 34.30
C ASN A 71 -0.64 8.35 33.70
N PHE A 72 -0.58 7.95 32.43
CA PHE A 72 0.67 7.58 31.75
C PHE A 72 1.44 8.81 31.27
N THR A 73 2.03 9.55 32.20
CA THR A 73 2.73 10.80 31.89
C THR A 73 4.17 10.61 31.39
N ASN A 74 4.75 9.43 31.57
CA ASN A 74 6.16 9.12 31.24
C ASN A 74 6.31 7.95 30.25
N LEU A 75 5.21 7.45 29.70
CA LEU A 75 5.25 6.33 28.77
C LEU A 75 5.79 6.82 27.41
N GLU A 76 6.95 6.29 27.02
CA GLU A 76 7.67 6.62 25.79
C GLU A 76 7.35 5.62 24.68
N GLU A 77 7.11 4.35 25.01
CA GLU A 77 6.86 3.27 24.05
C GLU A 77 5.66 2.40 24.44
N LEU A 78 4.77 2.18 23.47
CA LEU A 78 3.63 1.26 23.58
C LEU A 78 3.65 0.28 22.41
N THR A 79 3.69 -1.01 22.74
CA THR A 79 3.66 -2.10 21.77
C THR A 79 2.41 -2.95 21.93
N ILE A 80 1.71 -3.21 20.82
CA ILE A 80 0.51 -4.03 20.76
C ILE A 80 0.60 -4.88 19.48
N ARG A 81 0.90 -6.16 19.61
CA ARG A 81 0.97 -7.10 18.46
C ARG A 81 -0.05 -8.21 18.58
N GLY A 82 -0.64 -8.67 17.48
CA GLY A 82 -1.50 -9.85 17.48
C GLY A 82 -2.67 -9.77 18.46
N ALA A 83 -3.18 -8.56 18.72
CA ALA A 83 -4.24 -8.30 19.69
C ALA A 83 -5.57 -7.97 18.97
N SER A 84 -6.70 -8.35 19.56
CA SER A 84 -7.99 -7.81 19.14
C SER A 84 -8.18 -6.47 19.82
N VAL A 85 -8.29 -5.39 19.05
CA VAL A 85 -8.35 -4.01 19.57
C VAL A 85 -9.62 -3.34 19.08
N HIS A 86 -10.47 -2.94 20.02
CA HIS A 86 -11.65 -2.15 19.69
C HIS A 86 -11.25 -0.73 19.27
N THR A 87 -11.97 -0.12 18.32
CA THR A 87 -11.64 1.22 17.79
C THR A 87 -11.60 2.33 18.84
N SER A 88 -12.38 2.20 19.92
CA SER A 88 -12.32 3.12 21.07
C SER A 88 -10.94 3.18 21.74
N PHE A 89 -10.17 2.08 21.69
CA PHE A 89 -8.81 2.03 22.21
C PHE A 89 -7.91 3.06 21.52
N LEU A 90 -8.05 3.20 20.21
CA LEU A 90 -7.26 4.13 19.40
C LEU A 90 -7.66 5.58 19.63
N GLN A 91 -8.95 5.86 19.78
CA GLN A 91 -9.41 7.21 20.18
C GLN A 91 -8.78 7.65 21.51
N SER A 92 -8.58 6.68 22.39
CA SER A 92 -8.02 6.89 23.71
C SER A 92 -6.49 6.93 23.72
N ILE A 93 -5.81 6.49 22.66
CA ILE A 93 -4.36 6.55 22.56
C ILE A 93 -3.84 8.00 22.59
N ALA A 94 -4.68 8.95 22.17
CA ALA A 94 -4.45 10.38 22.29
C ALA A 94 -4.14 10.85 23.73
N ALA A 95 -4.50 10.07 24.75
CA ALA A 95 -4.18 10.37 26.14
C ALA A 95 -2.70 10.16 26.51
N PHE A 96 -1.94 9.37 25.74
CA PHE A 96 -0.51 9.12 25.96
C PHE A 96 0.34 10.26 25.36
N THR A 97 0.30 11.42 26.00
CA THR A 97 0.94 12.64 25.46
C THR A 97 2.47 12.57 25.42
N SER A 98 3.10 11.72 26.24
CA SER A 98 4.55 11.49 26.26
C SER A 98 5.04 10.48 25.22
N LEU A 99 4.14 9.82 24.48
CA LEU A 99 4.49 8.69 23.64
C LEU A 99 5.38 9.12 22.47
N GLU A 100 6.53 8.46 22.35
CA GLU A 100 7.50 8.67 21.27
C GLU A 100 7.47 7.54 20.23
N ARG A 101 7.10 6.32 20.65
CA ARG A 101 7.05 5.13 19.80
C ARG A 101 5.75 4.36 20.00
N LEU A 102 5.02 4.16 18.92
CA LEU A 102 3.81 3.35 18.87
C LEU A 102 3.99 2.23 17.85
N ILE A 103 3.85 0.99 18.32
CA ILE A 103 3.93 -0.22 17.49
C ILE A 103 2.61 -0.97 17.59
N MET A 104 1.91 -1.13 16.46
CA MET A 104 0.66 -1.87 16.35
C MET A 104 0.69 -2.82 15.16
N GLU A 105 0.98 -4.10 15.37
CA GLU A 105 1.11 -5.08 14.28
C GLU A 105 0.08 -6.21 14.42
N ASP A 106 -0.46 -6.67 13.30
CA ASP A 106 -1.41 -7.79 13.21
C ASP A 106 -2.58 -7.65 14.19
N CYS A 107 -3.04 -6.42 14.39
CA CYS A 107 -4.16 -6.13 15.29
C CYS A 107 -5.50 -6.28 14.55
N GLN A 108 -6.40 -7.08 15.11
CA GLN A 108 -7.77 -7.18 14.61
C GLN A 108 -8.56 -5.95 15.06
N LEU A 109 -8.72 -4.98 14.17
CA LEU A 109 -9.46 -3.75 14.41
C LEU A 109 -10.93 -3.89 14.01
N ASN A 110 -11.83 -3.67 14.95
CA ASN A 110 -13.28 -3.58 14.70
C ASN A 110 -13.67 -2.18 14.19
N GLY A 111 -13.17 -1.82 13.01
CA GLY A 111 -13.44 -0.57 12.32
C GLY A 111 -12.19 0.06 11.71
N ILE A 112 -12.36 1.27 11.18
CA ILE A 112 -11.31 1.95 10.42
C ILE A 112 -10.70 3.06 11.28
N ILE A 113 -9.37 3.11 11.39
CA ILE A 113 -8.67 4.21 12.08
C ILE A 113 -8.78 5.49 11.24
N GLY A 114 -9.24 6.56 11.89
CA GLY A 114 -9.43 7.86 11.26
C GLY A 114 -8.38 8.89 11.63
N THR A 115 -8.58 10.08 11.09
CA THR A 115 -7.63 11.20 11.18
C THR A 115 -7.49 11.83 12.57
N LYS A 116 -8.54 11.74 13.38
CA LYS A 116 -8.60 12.38 14.70
C LYS A 116 -7.81 11.59 15.74
N ASP A 117 -7.71 10.27 15.57
CA ASP A 117 -7.22 9.34 16.58
C ASP A 117 -5.73 9.55 16.90
N LEU A 118 -4.93 9.89 15.89
CA LEU A 118 -3.48 10.10 16.03
C LEU A 118 -3.09 11.57 16.23
N SER A 119 -3.99 12.51 15.97
CA SER A 119 -3.67 13.94 15.82
C SER A 119 -3.10 14.63 17.08
N ASN A 120 -3.25 14.00 18.25
CA ASN A 120 -2.78 14.53 19.53
C ASN A 120 -1.40 14.01 19.96
N LEU A 121 -0.84 13.02 19.26
CA LEU A 121 0.46 12.42 19.58
C LEU A 121 1.64 13.26 19.09
N LYS A 122 1.76 14.50 19.60
CA LYS A 122 2.73 15.49 19.11
C LYS A 122 4.19 15.10 19.30
N ASN A 123 4.49 14.23 20.25
CA ASN A 123 5.83 13.75 20.57
C ASN A 123 6.20 12.46 19.83
N LEU A 124 5.28 11.90 19.03
CA LEU A 124 5.51 10.65 18.34
C LEU A 124 6.59 10.80 17.28
N LYS A 125 7.65 10.01 17.42
CA LYS A 125 8.79 9.92 16.51
C LYS A 125 8.70 8.69 15.62
N TYR A 126 8.18 7.58 16.16
CA TYR A 126 8.09 6.30 15.45
C TYR A 126 6.65 5.79 15.48
N LEU A 127 6.05 5.64 14.31
CA LEU A 127 4.74 5.04 14.13
C LEU A 127 4.86 3.83 13.23
N ILE A 128 4.67 2.64 13.80
CA ILE A 128 4.69 1.38 13.07
C ILE A 128 3.32 0.76 13.22
N MET A 129 2.58 0.68 12.12
CA MET A 129 1.32 -0.04 12.03
C MET A 129 1.43 -1.04 10.89
N GLY A 130 1.08 -2.30 11.15
CA GLY A 130 1.12 -3.34 10.12
C GLY A 130 0.02 -4.37 10.32
N GLY A 131 -0.46 -4.98 9.24
CA GLY A 131 -1.53 -5.99 9.34
C GLY A 131 -2.84 -5.45 9.94
N THR A 132 -3.11 -4.14 9.78
CA THR A 132 -4.29 -3.45 10.31
C THR A 132 -5.06 -2.77 9.19
N ASN A 133 -6.40 -2.73 9.23
CA ASN A 133 -7.16 -2.02 8.20
C ASN A 133 -7.20 -0.50 8.49
N LEU A 134 -6.49 0.28 7.68
CA LEU A 134 -6.41 1.73 7.81
C LEU A 134 -7.14 2.46 6.67
N ASN A 135 -7.71 3.64 6.96
CA ASN A 135 -8.18 4.54 5.92
C ASN A 135 -7.00 5.34 5.34
N ILE A 136 -7.03 5.64 4.04
CA ILE A 136 -6.03 6.51 3.39
C ILE A 136 -5.92 7.90 4.03
N SER A 137 -6.98 8.39 4.66
CA SER A 137 -6.98 9.66 5.39
C SER A 137 -5.96 9.70 6.55
N VAL A 138 -5.45 8.56 7.02
CA VAL A 138 -4.34 8.51 7.98
C VAL A 138 -3.11 9.26 7.45
N LEU A 139 -2.83 9.16 6.14
CA LEU A 139 -1.70 9.87 5.49
C LEU A 139 -1.85 11.39 5.54
N GLN A 140 -3.09 11.92 5.50
CA GLN A 140 -3.34 13.35 5.68
C GLN A 140 -3.03 13.80 7.12
N SER A 141 -3.20 12.90 8.07
CA SER A 141 -3.09 13.19 9.50
C SER A 141 -1.66 13.13 10.00
N ILE A 142 -0.86 12.27 9.40
CA ILE A 142 0.58 12.19 9.66
C ILE A 142 1.28 13.51 9.39
N GLY A 143 0.80 14.32 8.42
CA GLY A 143 1.31 15.68 8.22
C GLY A 143 1.13 16.64 9.42
N ARG A 144 0.35 16.25 10.45
CA ARG A 144 0.22 16.99 11.72
C ARG A 144 1.18 16.51 12.81
N LEU A 145 1.78 15.33 12.65
CA LEU A 145 2.75 14.74 13.59
C LEU A 145 4.13 15.35 13.34
N THR A 146 4.33 16.59 13.79
CA THR A 146 5.53 17.38 13.45
C THR A 146 6.86 16.77 13.91
N SER A 147 6.81 15.84 14.87
CA SER A 147 7.98 15.17 15.44
C SER A 147 8.25 13.80 14.80
N LEU A 148 7.42 13.36 13.85
CA LEU A 148 7.53 12.03 13.28
C LEU A 148 8.79 11.93 12.42
N ASP A 149 9.62 10.94 12.76
CA ASP A 149 10.88 10.63 12.12
C ASP A 149 10.72 9.40 11.22
N SER A 150 10.06 8.35 11.72
CA SER A 150 9.85 7.11 10.98
C SER A 150 8.38 6.71 10.97
N LEU A 151 7.89 6.39 9.78
CA LEU A 151 6.56 5.87 9.52
C LEU A 151 6.65 4.53 8.81
N SER A 152 6.00 3.50 9.36
CA SER A 152 5.71 2.26 8.63
C SER A 152 4.22 1.98 8.74
N LEU A 153 3.54 1.90 7.59
CA LEU A 153 2.14 1.50 7.42
C LEU A 153 2.05 0.31 6.45
N SER A 154 2.99 -0.62 6.52
CA SER A 154 3.07 -1.74 5.58
C SER A 154 1.92 -2.73 5.80
N ASN A 155 1.35 -3.28 4.73
CA ASN A 155 0.27 -4.29 4.85
C ASN A 155 -0.95 -3.77 5.64
N CYS A 156 -1.38 -2.54 5.35
CA CYS A 156 -2.48 -1.87 6.06
C CYS A 156 -3.78 -1.75 5.25
N ASN A 157 -3.87 -2.42 4.10
CA ASN A 157 -5.00 -2.29 3.16
C ASN A 157 -5.32 -0.83 2.78
N LEU A 158 -4.32 0.06 2.78
CA LEU A 158 -4.51 1.45 2.38
C LEU A 158 -4.90 1.51 0.90
N GLU A 159 -6.10 2.02 0.61
CA GLU A 159 -6.64 2.15 -0.75
C GLU A 159 -6.88 3.62 -1.11
N GLY A 160 -6.48 4.01 -2.32
CA GLY A 160 -6.66 5.37 -2.86
C GLY A 160 -5.33 6.02 -3.25
N THR A 161 -5.35 7.34 -3.47
CA THR A 161 -4.19 8.09 -3.94
C THR A 161 -3.46 8.81 -2.80
N PHE A 162 -2.21 9.20 -3.03
CA PHE A 162 -1.51 10.09 -2.12
C PHE A 162 -2.26 11.43 -1.94
N PRO A 163 -2.21 12.04 -0.75
CA PRO A 163 -2.89 13.31 -0.50
C PRO A 163 -2.17 14.49 -1.17
N ASN A 164 -2.88 15.23 -2.03
CA ASN A 164 -2.34 16.33 -2.83
C ASN A 164 -1.90 17.57 -2.02
N GLN A 165 -2.24 17.66 -0.73
CA GLN A 165 -2.07 18.87 0.11
C GLN A 165 -1.53 18.56 1.52
N GLY A 166 -0.93 17.38 1.73
CA GLY A 166 -0.30 17.05 3.00
C GLY A 166 0.89 17.97 3.29
N ARG A 167 1.01 18.46 4.53
CA ARG A 167 2.28 18.99 5.02
C ARG A 167 3.27 17.83 5.05
N ILE A 168 4.28 17.88 4.20
CA ILE A 168 5.35 16.89 4.18
C ILE A 168 6.32 17.23 5.29
N LEU A 169 6.61 16.24 6.12
CA LEU A 169 7.52 16.37 7.25
C LEU A 169 8.95 16.30 6.73
N THR A 170 9.58 17.46 6.54
CA THR A 170 10.96 17.61 6.03
C THR A 170 12.03 16.85 6.83
N TYR A 171 11.67 16.33 8.00
CA TYR A 171 12.57 15.66 8.94
C TYR A 171 12.44 14.14 8.99
N MET A 172 11.58 13.51 8.18
CA MET A 172 11.44 12.05 8.21
C MET A 172 12.70 11.35 7.70
N SER A 173 13.16 10.36 8.48
CA SER A 173 14.25 9.45 8.15
C SER A 173 13.77 8.18 7.43
N GLY A 174 12.52 7.75 7.65
CA GLY A 174 12.01 6.50 7.07
C GLY A 174 10.52 6.52 6.76
N VAL A 175 10.16 6.09 5.55
CA VAL A 175 8.77 5.89 5.12
C VAL A 175 8.63 4.52 4.47
N ASP A 176 7.80 3.68 5.06
CA ASP A 176 7.38 2.40 4.49
C ASP A 176 5.86 2.36 4.34
N LEU A 177 5.40 2.33 3.08
CA LEU A 177 3.99 2.18 2.71
C LEU A 177 3.79 0.94 1.83
N SER A 178 4.69 -0.03 1.92
CA SER A 178 4.68 -1.23 1.09
C SER A 178 3.48 -2.15 1.36
N CYS A 179 3.20 -3.06 0.42
CA CYS A 179 2.14 -4.06 0.55
C CYS A 179 0.76 -3.45 0.82
N ASN A 180 0.43 -2.36 0.12
CA ASN A 180 -0.87 -1.70 0.21
C ASN A 180 -1.57 -1.72 -1.16
N LYS A 181 -2.68 -0.98 -1.28
CA LYS A 181 -3.47 -0.85 -2.53
C LYS A 181 -3.46 0.60 -3.01
N LEU A 182 -2.34 1.30 -2.79
CA LEU A 182 -2.20 2.69 -3.22
C LEU A 182 -2.23 2.77 -4.74
N THR A 183 -2.98 3.72 -5.28
CA THR A 183 -3.18 3.94 -6.72
C THR A 183 -2.81 5.38 -7.11
N GLY A 184 -2.81 5.67 -8.40
CA GLY A 184 -2.46 7.00 -8.92
C GLY A 184 -0.96 7.25 -8.92
N GLU A 185 -0.57 8.50 -9.16
CA GLU A 185 0.84 8.87 -9.32
C GLU A 185 1.54 9.13 -7.98
N ILE A 186 2.86 8.91 -7.98
CA ILE A 186 3.72 9.33 -6.87
C ILE A 186 3.84 10.86 -6.92
N PRO A 187 3.44 11.60 -5.87
CA PRO A 187 3.52 13.06 -5.86
C PRO A 187 4.98 13.53 -5.84
N HIS A 188 5.30 14.53 -6.67
CA HIS A 188 6.66 15.11 -6.76
C HIS A 188 7.14 15.69 -5.42
N GLN A 189 6.23 16.06 -4.53
CA GLN A 189 6.53 16.62 -3.22
C GLN A 189 7.23 15.60 -2.29
N ILE A 190 7.16 14.29 -2.54
CA ILE A 190 7.97 13.29 -1.82
C ILE A 190 9.47 13.60 -1.95
N GLY A 191 9.90 14.19 -3.07
CA GLY A 191 11.27 14.66 -3.27
C GLY A 191 11.72 15.79 -2.32
N ASN A 192 10.82 16.36 -1.51
CA ASN A 192 11.16 17.35 -0.48
C ASN A 192 11.62 16.71 0.85
N LEU A 193 11.57 15.37 0.97
CA LEU A 193 12.03 14.62 2.14
C LEU A 193 13.56 14.45 2.13
N THR A 194 14.31 15.55 2.09
CA THR A 194 15.77 15.53 1.84
C THR A 194 16.60 14.81 2.92
N ARG A 195 16.01 14.50 4.07
CA ARG A 195 16.62 13.74 5.17
C ARG A 195 16.22 12.26 5.24
N ILE A 196 15.45 11.78 4.26
CA ILE A 196 15.00 10.39 4.24
C ILE A 196 16.17 9.46 3.91
N HIS A 197 16.28 8.38 4.69
CA HIS A 197 17.23 7.29 4.50
C HIS A 197 16.54 6.08 3.87
N THR A 198 15.26 5.84 4.16
CA THR A 198 14.50 4.70 3.60
C THR A 198 13.15 5.14 3.04
N LEU A 199 12.90 4.82 1.78
CA LEU A 199 11.59 4.96 1.13
C LEU A 199 11.19 3.62 0.49
N ASN A 200 10.16 2.97 1.04
CA ASN A 200 9.59 1.76 0.49
C ASN A 200 8.12 1.99 0.08
N LEU A 201 7.86 1.95 -1.22
CA LEU A 201 6.53 2.05 -1.83
C LEU A 201 6.17 0.77 -2.60
N SER A 202 6.93 -0.31 -2.41
CA SER A 202 6.77 -1.56 -3.15
C SER A 202 5.42 -2.25 -2.91
N TYR A 203 5.03 -3.16 -3.81
CA TYR A 203 3.78 -3.93 -3.68
C TYR A 203 2.56 -3.02 -3.49
N ASN A 204 2.35 -2.13 -4.44
CA ASN A 204 1.20 -1.24 -4.54
C ASN A 204 0.67 -1.24 -5.99
N ASN A 205 -0.31 -0.39 -6.28
CA ASN A 205 -0.90 -0.22 -7.61
C ASN A 205 -0.56 1.17 -8.20
N LEU A 206 0.58 1.75 -7.83
CA LEU A 206 0.98 3.10 -8.24
C LEU A 206 1.25 3.15 -9.75
N THR A 207 0.85 4.24 -10.38
CA THR A 207 0.96 4.49 -11.83
C THR A 207 1.77 5.74 -12.13
N GLY A 208 1.99 6.03 -13.42
CA GLY A 208 2.73 7.22 -13.85
C GLY A 208 4.25 7.07 -13.69
N SER A 209 4.98 8.16 -13.90
CA SER A 209 6.45 8.14 -13.88
C SER A 209 7.04 8.30 -12.48
N ILE A 210 8.23 7.75 -12.26
CA ILE A 210 9.06 8.07 -11.09
C ILE A 210 9.35 9.58 -11.11
N PRO A 211 9.02 10.36 -10.06
CA PRO A 211 9.24 11.79 -10.05
C PRO A 211 10.72 12.15 -10.18
N TRP A 212 11.04 13.11 -11.05
CA TRP A 212 12.42 13.59 -11.21
C TRP A 212 12.97 14.19 -9.91
N THR A 213 12.11 14.69 -9.02
CA THR A 213 12.47 15.24 -7.71
C THR A 213 13.06 14.20 -6.76
N PHE A 214 13.00 12.90 -7.06
CA PHE A 214 13.67 11.87 -6.27
C PHE A 214 15.19 12.02 -6.28
N SER A 215 15.77 12.74 -7.25
CA SER A 215 17.19 13.10 -7.22
C SER A 215 17.59 14.01 -6.07
N ASN A 216 16.62 14.63 -5.37
CA ASN A 216 16.87 15.52 -4.23
C ASN A 216 16.99 14.75 -2.90
N LEU A 217 16.73 13.44 -2.88
CA LEU A 217 16.78 12.61 -1.68
C LEU A 217 18.22 12.21 -1.37
N GLU A 218 19.14 13.17 -1.24
CA GLU A 218 20.59 12.92 -1.23
C GLU A 218 21.10 12.00 -0.11
N GLN A 219 20.33 11.86 0.98
CA GLN A 219 20.64 10.99 2.13
C GLN A 219 20.02 9.59 2.03
N ILE A 220 19.31 9.27 0.94
CA ILE A 220 18.59 8.00 0.82
C ILE A 220 19.56 6.83 0.65
N GLU A 221 19.35 5.82 1.48
CA GLU A 221 20.11 4.57 1.53
C GLU A 221 19.32 3.40 0.95
N SER A 222 17.99 3.42 1.05
CA SER A 222 17.11 2.38 0.53
C SER A 222 15.92 2.97 -0.21
N LEU A 223 15.79 2.64 -1.50
CA LEU A 223 14.67 3.03 -2.36
C LEU A 223 14.07 1.80 -3.03
N ASP A 224 12.88 1.40 -2.61
CA ASP A 224 12.15 0.28 -3.21
C ASP A 224 10.80 0.76 -3.78
N LEU A 225 10.68 0.69 -5.10
CA LEU A 225 9.49 1.01 -5.88
C LEU A 225 8.96 -0.22 -6.63
N SER A 226 9.47 -1.41 -6.31
CA SER A 226 9.16 -2.63 -7.05
C SER A 226 7.70 -3.05 -6.93
N ASN A 227 7.22 -3.90 -7.84
CA ASN A 227 5.86 -4.44 -7.80
C ASN A 227 4.80 -3.33 -7.78
N ASN A 228 4.83 -2.48 -8.81
CA ASN A 228 3.87 -1.41 -9.05
C ASN A 228 3.53 -1.35 -10.55
N ASN A 229 2.74 -0.35 -10.97
CA ASN A 229 2.40 -0.09 -12.37
C ASN A 229 3.08 1.19 -12.91
N LEU A 230 4.27 1.55 -12.40
CA LEU A 230 4.99 2.76 -12.80
C LEU A 230 5.45 2.64 -14.25
N ASN A 231 5.47 3.75 -14.98
CA ASN A 231 5.80 3.82 -16.39
C ASN A 231 6.77 4.97 -16.71
N GLY A 232 7.06 5.19 -18.00
CA GLY A 232 8.03 6.21 -18.41
C GLY A 232 9.48 5.78 -18.15
N LYS A 233 10.40 6.73 -18.02
CA LYS A 233 11.83 6.46 -17.84
C LYS A 233 12.24 6.60 -16.38
N ILE A 234 13.28 5.89 -15.98
CA ILE A 234 13.98 6.18 -14.72
C ILE A 234 14.69 7.53 -14.89
N PRO A 235 14.47 8.54 -14.01
CA PRO A 235 15.10 9.85 -14.14
C PRO A 235 16.63 9.73 -14.12
N SER A 236 17.32 10.27 -15.14
CA SER A 236 18.77 10.15 -15.24
C SER A 236 19.51 10.83 -14.07
N GLN A 237 18.88 11.82 -13.44
CA GLN A 237 19.42 12.53 -12.27
C GLN A 237 19.52 11.65 -11.02
N ILE A 238 18.88 10.46 -11.00
CA ILE A 238 18.92 9.55 -9.86
C ILE A 238 20.34 9.04 -9.55
N ILE A 239 21.25 9.09 -10.52
CA ILE A 239 22.67 8.72 -10.35
C ILE A 239 23.42 9.59 -9.33
N LYS A 240 22.82 10.71 -8.90
CA LYS A 240 23.34 11.61 -7.86
C LYS A 240 23.09 11.11 -6.44
N LEU A 241 22.37 10.01 -6.25
CA LEU A 241 22.11 9.41 -4.95
C LEU A 241 23.32 8.57 -4.51
N TYR A 242 24.30 9.22 -3.88
CA TYR A 242 25.60 8.60 -3.54
C TYR A 242 25.57 7.64 -2.35
N HIS A 243 24.53 7.71 -1.50
CA HIS A 243 24.37 6.89 -0.30
C HIS A 243 23.51 5.64 -0.52
N LEU A 244 22.97 5.44 -1.73
CA LEU A 244 22.03 4.37 -2.02
C LEU A 244 22.71 3.00 -1.92
N ALA A 245 22.26 2.18 -0.97
CA ALA A 245 22.71 0.81 -0.74
C ALA A 245 21.71 -0.23 -1.25
N VAL A 246 20.41 0.10 -1.25
CA VAL A 246 19.34 -0.75 -1.75
C VAL A 246 18.52 0.02 -2.78
N PHE A 247 18.37 -0.56 -3.97
CA PHE A 247 17.56 0.01 -5.04
C PHE A 247 16.79 -1.09 -5.75
N SER A 248 15.48 -0.90 -5.90
CA SER A 248 14.66 -1.78 -6.74
C SER A 248 13.53 -1.00 -7.41
N VAL A 249 13.43 -1.20 -8.72
CA VAL A 249 12.31 -0.75 -9.56
C VAL A 249 11.72 -1.93 -10.35
N ALA A 250 12.02 -3.15 -9.91
CA ALA A 250 11.61 -4.38 -10.56
C ALA A 250 10.08 -4.51 -10.63
N TYR A 251 9.58 -5.28 -11.58
CA TYR A 251 8.14 -5.56 -11.75
C TYR A 251 7.30 -4.28 -11.82
N ASN A 252 7.59 -3.48 -12.86
CA ASN A 252 6.88 -2.25 -13.23
C ASN A 252 6.70 -2.22 -14.75
N ASN A 253 6.22 -1.12 -15.31
CA ASN A 253 6.10 -0.89 -16.75
C ASN A 253 7.07 0.21 -17.24
N LEU A 254 8.27 0.29 -16.66
CA LEU A 254 9.29 1.28 -17.01
C LEU A 254 9.89 0.99 -18.39
N SER A 255 10.43 2.04 -18.99
CA SER A 255 10.93 2.06 -20.37
C SER A 255 12.24 2.81 -20.51
N GLY A 256 12.94 2.58 -21.62
CA GLY A 256 14.20 3.26 -21.92
C GLY A 256 15.40 2.58 -21.27
N ASN A 257 16.48 3.34 -21.09
CA ASN A 257 17.72 2.82 -20.55
C ASN A 257 17.68 2.72 -19.03
N THR A 258 18.30 1.68 -18.48
CA THR A 258 18.74 1.63 -17.09
C THR A 258 19.69 2.80 -16.79
N PRO A 259 19.80 3.25 -15.53
CA PRO A 259 20.76 4.26 -15.14
C PRO A 259 22.19 3.84 -15.51
N GLU A 260 23.01 4.83 -15.87
CA GLU A 260 24.44 4.56 -16.09
C GLU A 260 25.06 3.94 -14.84
N ARG A 261 25.88 2.90 -15.04
CA ARG A 261 26.52 2.13 -13.97
C ARG A 261 27.70 2.87 -13.35
N ILE A 262 27.41 4.04 -12.77
CA ILE A 262 28.35 4.94 -12.10
C ILE A 262 27.96 5.03 -10.62
N ASN A 263 28.96 5.22 -9.74
CA ASN A 263 28.75 5.27 -8.28
C ASN A 263 28.03 4.00 -7.79
N GLN A 264 27.00 4.16 -6.95
CA GLN A 264 26.20 3.05 -6.41
C GLN A 264 25.40 2.32 -7.48
N PHE A 265 25.02 2.96 -8.60
CA PHE A 265 24.30 2.28 -9.67
C PHE A 265 25.13 1.21 -10.40
N GLY A 266 26.45 1.20 -10.18
CA GLY A 266 27.32 0.11 -10.63
C GLY A 266 27.12 -1.21 -9.87
N THR A 267 26.63 -1.16 -8.62
CA THR A 267 26.53 -2.32 -7.72
C THR A 267 25.20 -3.07 -7.85
N PHE A 268 24.14 -2.42 -8.33
CA PHE A 268 22.83 -3.03 -8.47
C PHE A 268 22.80 -4.05 -9.62
N GLU A 269 22.19 -5.19 -9.35
CA GLU A 269 22.12 -6.34 -10.25
C GLU A 269 20.86 -6.33 -11.13
N GLU A 270 20.74 -7.32 -12.02
CA GLU A 270 19.57 -7.51 -12.88
C GLU A 270 18.25 -7.54 -12.09
N SER A 271 18.28 -8.13 -10.89
CA SER A 271 17.14 -8.26 -9.99
C SER A 271 16.50 -6.93 -9.58
N SER A 272 17.28 -5.83 -9.55
CA SER A 272 16.78 -4.48 -9.26
C SER A 272 15.92 -3.88 -10.39
N TYR A 273 16.03 -4.42 -11.61
CA TYR A 273 15.40 -3.87 -12.82
C TYR A 273 14.47 -4.84 -13.55
N GLN A 274 14.53 -6.14 -13.22
CA GLN A 274 13.77 -7.21 -13.87
C GLN A 274 12.26 -6.95 -13.90
N GLY A 275 11.54 -7.62 -14.80
CA GLY A 275 10.08 -7.48 -14.86
C GLY A 275 9.58 -6.14 -15.40
N ASN A 276 10.44 -5.34 -16.05
CA ASN A 276 10.07 -4.14 -16.80
C ASN A 276 10.17 -4.41 -18.32
N PRO A 277 9.05 -4.60 -19.04
CA PRO A 277 9.10 -5.08 -20.43
C PRO A 277 9.82 -4.16 -21.42
N LEU A 278 9.77 -2.84 -21.18
CA LEU A 278 10.30 -1.82 -22.08
C LEU A 278 11.66 -1.25 -21.63
N LEU A 279 12.17 -1.66 -20.47
CA LEU A 279 13.45 -1.23 -19.94
C LEU A 279 14.58 -2.08 -20.56
N CYS A 280 15.72 -1.46 -20.85
CA CYS A 280 16.87 -2.09 -21.47
C CYS A 280 18.18 -1.46 -20.96
N GLY A 281 19.33 -2.03 -21.31
CA GLY A 281 20.64 -1.58 -20.86
C GLY A 281 21.15 -2.37 -19.66
N LEU A 282 22.48 -2.42 -19.50
CA LEU A 282 23.11 -3.14 -18.39
C LEU A 282 22.56 -2.63 -17.03
N PRO A 283 22.26 -3.51 -16.07
CA PRO A 283 22.60 -4.94 -16.01
C PRO A 283 21.61 -5.88 -16.72
N LEU A 284 20.53 -5.39 -17.33
CA LEU A 284 19.60 -6.24 -18.07
C LEU A 284 20.27 -6.79 -19.35
N PRO A 285 19.96 -8.02 -19.77
CA PRO A 285 20.49 -8.62 -21.01
C PRO A 285 19.98 -7.90 -22.27
N LYS A 286 18.87 -7.18 -22.16
CA LYS A 286 18.22 -6.47 -23.27
C LYS A 286 19.03 -5.24 -23.68
N SER A 287 19.51 -5.17 -24.92
CA SER A 287 20.26 -4.03 -25.43
C SER A 287 19.35 -2.88 -25.88
N CYS A 288 19.67 -1.64 -25.47
CA CYS A 288 19.03 -0.43 -25.99
C CYS A 288 19.70 -0.02 -27.30
N GLY A 289 19.09 -0.34 -28.44
CA GLY A 289 19.70 -0.02 -29.74
C GLY A 289 19.07 -0.71 -30.94
N SER A 290 18.16 -1.66 -30.73
CA SER A 290 17.32 -2.16 -31.82
C SER A 290 16.28 -1.08 -32.19
N PRO A 291 16.20 -0.64 -33.46
CA PRO A 291 14.93 -0.13 -33.99
C PRO A 291 13.84 -1.17 -33.72
N PRO A 292 12.53 -0.85 -33.78
CA PRO A 292 11.52 -1.89 -33.78
C PRO A 292 11.85 -2.85 -34.93
N LEU A 293 12.42 -4.01 -34.61
CA LEU A 293 12.77 -5.03 -35.57
C LEU A 293 11.43 -5.57 -36.05
N ALA A 294 11.05 -5.10 -37.24
CA ALA A 294 10.26 -5.90 -38.15
C ALA A 294 10.81 -7.32 -38.10
N LEU A 295 9.96 -8.23 -37.66
CA LEU A 295 10.22 -9.65 -37.53
C LEU A 295 10.92 -10.15 -38.80
N LYS A 296 12.25 -10.33 -38.74
CA LYS A 296 12.97 -11.08 -39.77
C LYS A 296 12.77 -12.54 -39.42
N ALA A 297 11.97 -13.22 -40.23
CA ALA A 297 11.90 -14.66 -40.23
C ALA A 297 13.29 -15.23 -40.57
N SER A 298 13.91 -15.89 -39.60
CA SER A 298 14.98 -16.86 -39.84
C SER A 298 14.46 -18.23 -39.42
N THR A 299 14.70 -19.17 -40.32
CA THR A 299 14.41 -20.59 -40.30
C THR A 299 15.03 -21.34 -39.12
N ASP A 300 14.27 -22.38 -38.72
CA ASP A 300 14.61 -23.59 -37.95
C ASP A 300 14.79 -23.55 -36.42
N ASN A 301 13.88 -24.31 -35.78
CA ASN A 301 13.99 -25.27 -34.65
C ASN A 301 14.86 -24.81 -33.46
N ASP A 302 14.36 -24.62 -32.24
CA ASP A 302 13.64 -25.56 -31.38
C ASP A 302 13.09 -24.82 -30.13
N GLU A 303 11.97 -25.35 -29.61
CA GLU A 303 11.43 -25.33 -28.23
C GLU A 303 11.78 -24.16 -27.26
N ASP A 304 10.80 -23.31 -26.95
CA ASP A 304 10.04 -23.40 -25.68
C ASP A 304 9.12 -22.19 -25.41
N ILE A 305 7.84 -22.51 -25.20
CA ILE A 305 6.94 -21.99 -24.15
C ILE A 305 7.10 -20.50 -23.77
N ASN A 306 6.40 -19.63 -24.50
CA ASN A 306 5.50 -18.60 -23.96
C ASN A 306 5.17 -17.54 -25.04
N PHE A 307 4.18 -17.84 -25.86
CA PHE A 307 3.15 -16.92 -26.34
C PHE A 307 2.37 -17.74 -27.36
N ILE A 308 1.11 -18.12 -27.06
CA ILE A 308 0.22 -18.57 -28.13
C ILE A 308 0.17 -17.41 -29.11
N ASP A 309 0.76 -17.61 -30.29
CA ASP A 309 0.97 -16.59 -31.31
C ASP A 309 -0.34 -15.82 -31.50
N MET A 310 -0.31 -14.49 -31.42
CA MET A 310 -1.50 -13.65 -31.61
C MET A 310 -2.22 -14.00 -32.93
N LYS A 311 -1.47 -14.50 -33.93
CA LYS A 311 -2.02 -15.08 -35.16
C LYS A 311 -2.86 -16.35 -34.92
N ILE A 312 -2.41 -17.28 -34.07
CA ILE A 312 -3.17 -18.49 -33.69
C ILE A 312 -4.44 -18.09 -32.92
N PHE A 313 -4.38 -17.05 -32.07
CA PHE A 313 -5.58 -16.53 -31.42
C PHE A 313 -6.57 -15.96 -32.46
N TYR A 314 -6.13 -15.13 -33.40
CA TYR A 314 -7.01 -14.62 -34.46
C TYR A 314 -7.58 -15.72 -35.35
N ILE A 315 -6.78 -16.72 -35.70
CA ILE A 315 -7.23 -17.87 -36.51
C ILE A 315 -8.26 -18.70 -35.74
N SER A 316 -8.03 -18.99 -34.46
CA SER A 316 -8.99 -19.76 -33.66
C SER A 316 -10.28 -18.99 -33.39
N PHE A 317 -10.19 -17.69 -33.12
CA PHE A 317 -11.34 -16.82 -32.93
C PHE A 317 -12.18 -16.70 -34.22
N THR A 318 -11.53 -16.50 -35.37
CA THR A 318 -12.23 -16.44 -36.68
C THR A 318 -12.86 -17.77 -37.06
N ALA A 319 -12.17 -18.90 -36.84
CA ALA A 319 -12.73 -20.22 -37.06
C ALA A 319 -13.96 -20.48 -36.16
N SER A 320 -13.86 -20.17 -34.86
CA SER A 320 -14.98 -20.30 -33.93
C SER A 320 -16.17 -19.42 -34.32
N TYR A 321 -15.90 -18.18 -34.75
CA TYR A 321 -16.94 -17.27 -35.22
C TYR A 321 -17.68 -17.81 -36.45
N ILE A 322 -16.95 -18.33 -37.44
CA ILE A 322 -17.54 -18.93 -38.64
C ILE A 322 -18.42 -20.13 -38.27
N VAL A 323 -17.96 -21.00 -37.37
CA VAL A 323 -18.74 -22.16 -36.92
C VAL A 323 -20.05 -21.74 -36.25
N VAL A 324 -20.01 -20.72 -35.39
CA VAL A 324 -21.22 -20.20 -34.74
C VAL A 324 -22.20 -19.62 -35.77
N VAL A 325 -21.71 -18.85 -36.74
CA VAL A 325 -22.56 -18.29 -37.80
C VAL A 325 -23.19 -19.40 -38.65
N LEU A 326 -22.44 -20.43 -39.00
CA LEU A 326 -22.97 -21.58 -39.75
C LEU A 326 -24.00 -22.38 -38.94
N ALA A 327 -23.77 -22.57 -37.64
CA ALA A 327 -24.73 -23.24 -36.77
C ALA A 327 -26.06 -22.47 -36.69
N ILE A 328 -26.01 -21.14 -36.54
CA ILE A 328 -27.20 -20.29 -36.57
C ILE A 328 -27.91 -20.41 -37.93
N ALA A 329 -27.16 -20.34 -39.04
CA ALA A 329 -27.74 -20.47 -40.38
C ALA A 329 -28.44 -21.83 -40.58
N ILE A 330 -27.85 -22.93 -40.10
CA ILE A 330 -28.44 -24.27 -40.15
C ILE A 330 -29.72 -24.34 -39.31
N VAL A 331 -29.72 -23.81 -38.09
CA VAL A 331 -30.91 -23.79 -37.22
C VAL A 331 -32.05 -23.01 -37.87
N LEU A 332 -31.76 -21.86 -38.48
CA LEU A 332 -32.75 -21.05 -39.20
C LEU A 332 -33.22 -21.72 -40.50
N TYR A 333 -32.38 -22.57 -41.12
CA TYR A 333 -32.75 -23.32 -42.32
C TYR A 333 -33.67 -24.50 -42.00
N VAL A 334 -33.34 -25.27 -40.96
CA VAL A 334 -34.07 -26.49 -40.58
C VAL A 334 -35.40 -26.18 -39.90
N ASN A 335 -35.45 -25.15 -39.04
CA ASN A 335 -36.64 -24.89 -38.24
C ASN A 335 -37.36 -23.59 -38.67
N PRO A 336 -38.53 -23.70 -39.33
CA PRO A 336 -39.27 -22.54 -39.83
C PRO A 336 -39.83 -21.64 -38.73
N TYR A 337 -39.98 -22.15 -37.49
CA TYR A 337 -40.39 -21.34 -36.34
C TYR A 337 -39.29 -20.35 -35.95
N TRP A 338 -38.07 -20.84 -35.71
CA TRP A 338 -36.92 -19.99 -35.34
C TRP A 338 -36.56 -18.98 -36.44
N ARG A 339 -36.74 -19.36 -37.71
CA ARG A 339 -36.60 -18.44 -38.83
C ARG A 339 -37.52 -17.22 -38.72
N ARG A 340 -38.79 -17.42 -38.40
CA ARG A 340 -39.77 -16.32 -38.26
C ARG A 340 -39.44 -15.43 -37.07
N THR A 341 -39.08 -16.03 -35.93
CA THR A 341 -38.70 -15.29 -34.71
C THR A 341 -37.44 -14.45 -34.93
N TRP A 342 -36.45 -14.99 -35.64
CA TRP A 342 -35.22 -14.27 -35.98
C TRP A 342 -35.48 -13.05 -36.88
N PHE A 343 -36.27 -13.21 -37.95
CA PHE A 343 -36.61 -12.07 -38.81
C PHE A 343 -37.41 -10.98 -38.06
N TYR A 344 -38.32 -11.37 -37.17
CA TYR A 344 -39.05 -10.42 -36.33
C TYR A 344 -38.11 -9.64 -35.39
N LEU A 345 -37.13 -10.33 -34.79
CA LEU A 345 -36.15 -9.70 -33.91
C LEU A 345 -35.24 -8.72 -34.68
N VAL A 346 -34.77 -9.10 -35.87
CA VAL A 346 -33.98 -8.24 -36.76
C VAL A 346 -34.77 -7.01 -37.20
N GLU A 347 -36.03 -7.19 -37.57
CA GLU A 347 -36.92 -6.08 -37.95
C GLU A 347 -37.11 -5.11 -36.77
N THR A 348 -37.39 -5.63 -35.58
CA THR A 348 -37.54 -4.81 -34.36
C THR A 348 -36.26 -4.00 -34.08
N TRP A 349 -35.09 -4.62 -34.18
CA TRP A 349 -33.80 -3.95 -33.99
C TRP A 349 -33.54 -2.89 -35.07
N MET A 350 -33.80 -3.17 -36.34
CA MET A 350 -33.65 -2.18 -37.41
C MET A 350 -34.60 -1.00 -37.21
N THR A 351 -35.84 -1.24 -36.80
CA THR A 351 -36.81 -0.20 -36.50
C THR A 351 -36.37 0.63 -35.29
N SER A 352 -35.89 0.01 -34.21
CA SER A 352 -35.33 0.74 -33.05
C SER A 352 -34.10 1.57 -33.41
N CYS A 353 -33.17 1.04 -34.21
CA CYS A 353 -32.02 1.79 -34.70
C CYS A 353 -32.43 2.95 -35.62
N TYR A 354 -33.41 2.74 -36.51
CA TYR A 354 -33.94 3.78 -37.39
C TYR A 354 -34.58 4.92 -36.60
N TYR A 355 -35.43 4.62 -35.61
CA TYR A 355 -36.02 5.65 -34.75
C TYR A 355 -34.98 6.34 -33.86
N PHE A 356 -34.00 5.60 -33.33
CA PHE A 356 -32.89 6.19 -32.58
C PHE A 356 -32.09 7.19 -33.43
N ILE A 357 -31.82 6.85 -34.70
CA ILE A 357 -31.12 7.72 -35.65
C ILE A 357 -31.98 8.94 -36.02
N ILE A 358 -33.28 8.78 -36.26
CA ILE A 358 -34.19 9.89 -36.57
C ILE A 358 -34.34 10.85 -35.39
N ASP A 359 -34.46 10.35 -34.16
CA ASP A 359 -34.59 11.20 -32.97
C ASP A 359 -33.31 11.97 -32.63
N HIS A 360 -32.14 11.49 -33.09
CA HIS A 360 -30.84 12.12 -32.85
C HIS A 360 -30.28 12.87 -34.08
N LEU A 361 -31.01 12.94 -35.19
CA LEU A 361 -30.68 13.79 -36.33
C LEU A 361 -31.23 15.22 -36.10
N PRO A 362 -30.39 16.27 -36.15
CA PRO A 362 -30.84 17.64 -35.89
C PRO A 362 -31.89 18.09 -36.91
N LYS A 363 -33.05 18.56 -36.42
CA LYS A 363 -34.09 19.22 -37.23
C LYS A 363 -33.54 20.52 -37.83
N GLY A 364 -33.01 20.42 -39.04
CA GLY A 364 -32.62 21.58 -39.82
C GLY A 364 -32.19 21.16 -41.21
N PHE A 365 -33.15 20.94 -42.11
CA PHE A 365 -33.10 21.16 -43.56
C PHE A 365 -34.39 20.58 -44.20
N TYR A 366 -35.53 21.23 -43.94
CA TYR A 366 -36.66 21.22 -44.84
C TYR A 366 -37.13 22.67 -44.96
N HIS A 367 -36.80 23.29 -46.08
CA HIS A 367 -37.46 24.49 -46.56
C HIS A 367 -38.03 24.18 -47.93
#